data_AF-A0A2A5VJN4-F1
#
_entry.id   AF-A0A2A5VJN4-F1
#
_cell.length_a   1.000
_cell.length_b   1.000
_cell.length_c   1.000
_cell.angle_alpha   90.00
_cell.angle_beta   90.00
_cell.angle_gamma   90.00
#
_symmetry.space_group_name_H-M   'P 1'
#
loop_
_entity.id
_entity.type
_entity.pdbx_description
1 polymer ?
#
loop_
_entity_poly.entity_id
_entity_poly.type
_entity_poly.pdbx_seq_one_letter_code
_entity_poly.pdbx_strand_id
1 'polypeptide(L)'
;EWDACTNRPGTSTLDRFGCPDNDGDGWSNDNDECPSLASILDNGCPDSDGDGWVDDGIDGEVDDCPEEWGQSTVDRKGCPDADSDGTSDANDPFHLDPTQWSDEDEDGFGDEPGGNQGDDCLNWAGTSDQDGVYGCADGDGDGWADQIDLWNTNSLLWSDSDLDGYADQRGDETLSDDCPEEYGTSNQFYLGCPDMDGDGWPDMKDADTDGDGYLDMTELSADPPSNPLDPLSIPADADNDFVADHEEIVEKSSVEDPVIQGVIAVLASGFLITLIMAWTLFASGKGKRKEYEGMLLMVEEAEGFAGLSAVESELDSMLESNRLGAGQGLLLKDRIESRRFALEDDIAGASGHKDTLNQASGDEGIAMIQEHGKVTTWGDDSSQWTAEQQAWYAEAKQWGGYYDADGNWVPIQ
;
A
#
# COMPACT_ATOMS: atom_id res chain seq x y z
N GLU A 1 39.36 -66.29 36.62
CA GLU A 1 38.04 -66.90 36.89
C GLU A 1 38.08 -68.39 36.49
N TRP A 2 36.93 -69.08 36.52
CA TRP A 2 36.76 -70.43 35.97
C TRP A 2 36.28 -70.33 34.51
N ASP A 3 36.74 -71.24 33.66
CA ASP A 3 36.31 -71.34 32.26
C ASP A 3 34.83 -71.76 32.17
N ALA A 4 34.00 -70.85 31.67
CA ALA A 4 32.56 -71.03 31.50
C ALA A 4 32.21 -71.91 30.29
N CYS A 5 33.15 -72.13 29.38
CA CYS A 5 33.00 -72.89 28.13
C CYS A 5 33.95 -74.08 28.05
N THR A 6 33.94 -74.94 29.08
CA THR A 6 34.77 -76.17 29.20
C THR A 6 34.94 -77.07 27.95
N ASN A 7 34.01 -77.05 26.99
CA ASN A 7 34.10 -77.84 25.74
C ASN A 7 34.41 -77.01 24.48
N ARG A 8 34.52 -75.68 24.59
CA ARG A 8 34.81 -74.73 23.50
C ARG A 8 35.85 -73.71 24.01
N PRO A 9 37.16 -73.92 23.77
CA PRO A 9 38.16 -72.96 24.22
C PRO A 9 37.97 -71.62 23.51
N GLY A 10 38.17 -70.51 24.23
CA GLY A 10 38.23 -69.18 23.63
C GLY A 10 38.84 -68.12 24.56
N THR A 11 38.74 -66.86 24.13
CA THR A 11 39.49 -65.73 24.69
C THR A 11 38.66 -64.69 25.43
N SER A 12 37.33 -64.86 25.53
CA SER A 12 36.46 -63.88 26.19
C SER A 12 36.86 -63.61 27.65
N THR A 13 36.75 -62.34 28.06
CA THR A 13 37.17 -61.83 29.38
C THR A 13 36.19 -60.89 30.08
N LEU A 14 35.13 -60.41 29.42
CA LEU A 14 34.21 -59.41 29.99
C LEU A 14 32.99 -60.06 30.63
N ASP A 15 32.36 -61.01 29.93
CA ASP A 15 31.14 -61.66 30.39
C ASP A 15 31.41 -63.12 30.86
N ARG A 16 31.61 -64.06 29.93
CA ARG A 16 31.73 -65.49 30.17
C ARG A 16 33.17 -65.92 29.90
N PHE A 17 34.01 -65.83 30.92
CA PHE A 17 35.44 -66.15 30.82
C PHE A 17 35.74 -67.50 30.14
N GLY A 18 36.64 -67.50 29.14
CA GLY A 18 37.15 -68.71 28.48
C GLY A 18 36.28 -69.25 27.33
N CYS A 19 35.25 -68.51 26.91
CA CYS A 19 34.40 -68.83 25.78
C CYS A 19 34.95 -68.28 24.45
N PRO A 20 34.53 -68.83 23.29
CA PRO A 20 34.86 -68.29 21.97
C PRO A 20 34.50 -66.81 21.86
N ASP A 21 35.42 -66.06 21.26
CA ASP A 21 35.45 -64.61 21.10
C ASP A 21 36.22 -64.39 19.80
N ASN A 22 35.51 -63.99 18.75
CA ASN A 22 35.98 -64.09 17.36
C ASN A 22 36.74 -62.85 16.91
N ASP A 23 36.39 -61.69 17.44
CA ASP A 23 36.95 -60.37 17.13
C ASP A 23 37.89 -59.87 18.23
N GLY A 24 37.86 -60.48 19.42
CA GLY A 24 38.86 -60.28 20.46
C GLY A 24 38.61 -59.07 21.33
N ASP A 25 37.38 -58.56 21.41
CA ASP A 25 37.02 -57.44 22.30
C ASP A 25 36.79 -57.87 23.75
N GLY A 26 36.70 -59.18 23.98
CA GLY A 26 36.53 -59.79 25.28
C GLY A 26 35.09 -60.17 25.63
N TRP A 27 34.09 -59.84 24.81
CA TRP A 27 32.77 -60.45 24.90
C TRP A 27 32.82 -61.88 24.32
N SER A 28 31.97 -62.76 24.84
CA SER A 28 31.82 -64.09 24.25
C SER A 28 30.82 -64.06 23.11
N ASN A 29 31.08 -64.78 22.00
CA ASN A 29 30.20 -64.84 20.84
C ASN A 29 28.72 -65.20 21.16
N ASP A 30 28.45 -65.82 22.33
CA ASP A 30 27.10 -66.19 22.76
C ASP A 30 26.29 -64.98 23.30
N ASN A 31 26.98 -63.93 23.77
CA ASN A 31 26.43 -62.75 24.45
C ASN A 31 26.90 -61.43 23.82
N ASP A 32 27.60 -61.53 22.70
CA ASP A 32 28.09 -60.43 21.89
C ASP A 32 27.07 -60.21 20.77
N GLU A 33 26.56 -58.98 20.66
CA GLU A 33 25.60 -58.60 19.62
C GLU A 33 26.28 -58.46 18.25
N CYS A 34 27.59 -58.20 18.22
CA CYS A 34 28.41 -58.10 17.02
C CYS A 34 29.65 -59.02 17.05
N PRO A 35 29.52 -60.37 17.03
CA PRO A 35 30.62 -61.34 17.17
C PRO A 35 31.70 -61.37 16.07
N SER A 36 31.79 -60.33 15.25
CA SER A 36 32.83 -60.16 14.25
C SER A 36 33.40 -58.75 14.20
N LEU A 37 32.91 -57.83 15.05
CA LEU A 37 33.32 -56.43 15.12
C LEU A 37 33.73 -56.13 16.55
N ALA A 38 35.02 -55.87 16.78
CA ALA A 38 35.52 -55.68 18.13
C ALA A 38 35.05 -54.36 18.74
N SER A 39 34.26 -54.42 19.82
CA SER A 39 33.96 -53.27 20.68
C SER A 39 33.78 -53.67 22.14
N ILE A 40 34.21 -52.80 23.06
CA ILE A 40 33.95 -52.99 24.49
C ILE A 40 32.68 -52.28 24.96
N LEU A 41 32.07 -51.47 24.08
CA LEU A 41 30.85 -50.69 24.30
C LEU A 41 29.64 -51.48 23.76
N ASP A 42 28.44 -51.03 24.10
CA ASP A 42 27.13 -51.50 23.63
C ASP A 42 27.05 -52.98 23.20
N ASN A 43 27.22 -53.86 24.20
CA ASN A 43 27.12 -55.32 24.07
C ASN A 43 28.02 -55.96 22.99
N GLY A 44 29.16 -55.35 22.68
CA GLY A 44 30.13 -55.87 21.70
C GLY A 44 30.07 -55.16 20.35
N CYS A 45 29.12 -54.26 20.14
CA CYS A 45 29.04 -53.49 18.90
C CYS A 45 29.77 -52.15 18.98
N PRO A 46 30.45 -51.70 17.92
CA PRO A 46 31.01 -50.35 17.85
C PRO A 46 29.90 -49.30 17.88
N ASP A 47 30.03 -48.33 18.79
CA ASP A 47 29.22 -47.11 18.88
C ASP A 47 30.22 -46.00 19.22
N SER A 48 30.54 -45.17 18.24
CA SER A 48 31.67 -44.24 18.31
C SER A 48 31.35 -42.95 19.07
N ASP A 49 30.09 -42.51 19.09
CA ASP A 49 29.65 -41.28 19.76
C ASP A 49 28.81 -41.52 21.02
N GLY A 50 28.38 -42.77 21.26
CA GLY A 50 27.69 -43.22 22.46
C GLY A 50 26.23 -42.80 22.52
N ASP A 51 25.57 -42.64 21.38
CA ASP A 51 24.17 -42.23 21.29
C ASP A 51 23.15 -43.40 21.41
N GLY A 52 23.64 -44.63 21.29
CA GLY A 52 22.87 -45.87 21.36
C GLY A 52 22.49 -46.46 20.01
N TRP A 53 22.91 -45.86 18.90
CA TRP A 53 22.93 -46.45 17.56
C TRP A 53 24.33 -47.00 17.27
N VAL A 54 24.42 -48.14 16.58
CA VAL A 54 25.71 -48.80 16.36
C VAL A 54 26.31 -48.43 15.00
N ASP A 55 27.62 -48.27 14.91
CA ASP A 55 28.29 -47.89 13.65
C ASP A 55 28.13 -48.97 12.55
N ASP A 56 28.11 -50.24 12.93
CA ASP A 56 27.96 -51.41 12.04
C ASP A 56 27.60 -52.68 12.84
N GLY A 57 27.11 -53.72 12.16
CA GLY A 57 26.96 -55.07 12.70
C GLY A 57 25.56 -55.51 13.06
N ILE A 58 24.62 -54.58 13.25
CA ILE A 58 23.20 -54.87 13.51
C ILE A 58 22.33 -54.29 12.39
N ASP A 59 21.65 -55.17 11.64
CA ASP A 59 20.70 -54.76 10.60
C ASP A 59 19.54 -53.93 11.20
N GLY A 60 19.48 -52.64 10.88
CA GLY A 60 18.36 -51.75 11.21
C GLY A 60 18.59 -50.82 12.41
N GLU A 61 19.69 -50.99 13.14
CA GLU A 61 20.16 -50.10 14.22
C GLU A 61 21.50 -49.44 13.87
N VAL A 62 21.82 -49.39 12.57
CA VAL A 62 23.03 -48.74 12.07
C VAL A 62 22.84 -47.22 12.14
N ASP A 63 23.82 -46.55 12.73
CA ASP A 63 23.93 -45.10 12.79
C ASP A 63 24.34 -44.50 11.43
N ASP A 64 23.56 -43.54 10.95
CA ASP A 64 23.82 -42.76 9.74
C ASP A 64 24.76 -41.56 10.02
N CYS A 65 25.07 -41.28 11.29
CA CYS A 65 25.97 -40.25 11.81
C CYS A 65 27.00 -40.75 12.87
N PRO A 66 27.85 -41.78 12.59
CA PRO A 66 28.71 -42.43 13.60
C PRO A 66 29.68 -41.56 14.43
N GLU A 67 29.89 -40.29 14.08
CA GLU A 67 30.78 -39.38 14.80
C GLU A 67 30.02 -38.24 15.50
N GLU A 68 28.69 -38.18 15.36
CA GLU A 68 27.84 -37.07 15.77
C GLU A 68 26.61 -37.54 16.55
N TRP A 69 26.69 -37.44 17.88
CA TRP A 69 25.63 -37.86 18.79
C TRP A 69 24.25 -37.35 18.35
N GLY A 70 23.29 -38.27 18.21
CA GLY A 70 21.96 -37.96 17.73
C GLY A 70 20.87 -38.91 18.22
N GLN A 71 19.60 -38.57 17.93
CA GLN A 71 18.46 -39.41 18.30
C GLN A 71 17.37 -39.49 17.23
N SER A 72 17.63 -38.99 16.03
CA SER A 72 16.70 -39.12 14.89
C SER A 72 16.42 -40.59 14.57
N THR A 73 15.21 -40.84 14.08
CA THR A 73 14.65 -42.19 13.87
C THR A 73 13.94 -42.36 12.53
N VAL A 74 13.54 -41.26 11.87
CA VAL A 74 12.64 -41.29 10.70
C VAL A 74 13.41 -41.42 9.39
N ASP A 75 14.41 -40.57 9.17
CA ASP A 75 15.10 -40.42 7.89
C ASP A 75 16.57 -40.88 7.96
N ARG A 76 17.36 -40.32 8.87
CA ARG A 76 18.75 -40.68 9.15
C ARG A 76 18.82 -41.09 10.61
N LYS A 77 19.12 -42.34 10.93
CA LYS A 77 19.13 -42.83 12.31
C LYS A 77 20.40 -42.40 13.04
N GLY A 78 20.30 -42.07 14.32
CA GLY A 78 21.46 -41.66 15.14
C GLY A 78 22.05 -40.30 14.78
N CYS A 79 21.38 -39.53 13.92
CA CYS A 79 21.82 -38.18 13.59
C CYS A 79 21.25 -37.12 14.56
N PRO A 80 21.89 -35.94 14.68
CA PRO A 80 21.37 -34.82 15.45
C PRO A 80 19.90 -34.52 15.09
N ASP A 81 19.09 -34.33 16.14
CA ASP A 81 17.65 -34.07 16.09
C ASP A 81 17.34 -33.14 17.28
N ALA A 82 17.33 -31.84 17.01
CA ALA A 82 17.36 -30.81 18.03
C ALA A 82 16.02 -30.59 18.72
N ASP A 83 14.90 -30.90 18.06
CA ASP A 83 13.55 -30.74 18.61
C ASP A 83 12.84 -32.06 18.95
N SER A 84 13.44 -33.19 18.59
CA SER A 84 13.02 -34.54 18.93
C SER A 84 11.69 -34.98 18.28
N ASP A 85 11.40 -34.51 17.06
CA ASP A 85 10.29 -35.02 16.27
C ASP A 85 10.62 -36.32 15.51
N GLY A 86 11.91 -36.68 15.47
CA GLY A 86 12.45 -37.89 14.88
C GLY A 86 13.12 -37.68 13.52
N THR A 87 12.99 -36.52 12.89
CA THR A 87 13.68 -36.13 11.66
C THR A 87 15.04 -35.55 12.00
N SER A 88 16.06 -35.86 11.21
CA SER A 88 17.40 -35.32 11.46
C SER A 88 17.49 -33.84 11.09
N ASP A 89 18.25 -33.05 11.87
CA ASP A 89 18.48 -31.61 11.65
C ASP A 89 18.94 -31.26 10.22
N ALA A 90 19.58 -32.21 9.54
CA ALA A 90 20.10 -32.03 8.20
C ALA A 90 19.02 -32.08 7.10
N ASN A 91 17.92 -32.78 7.35
CA ASN A 91 16.81 -32.97 6.43
C ASN A 91 15.51 -32.34 6.95
N ASP A 92 15.57 -31.63 8.06
CA ASP A 92 14.47 -30.92 8.66
C ASP A 92 14.60 -29.40 8.40
N PRO A 93 13.76 -28.82 7.52
CA PRO A 93 13.71 -27.38 7.30
C PRO A 93 13.39 -26.58 8.57
N PHE A 94 12.76 -27.21 9.55
CA PHE A 94 12.25 -26.63 10.80
C PHE A 94 12.83 -27.30 12.05
N HIS A 95 14.12 -27.64 12.08
CA HIS A 95 14.85 -28.33 13.17
C HIS A 95 14.72 -27.79 14.62
N LEU A 96 13.94 -26.73 14.87
CA LEU A 96 13.63 -26.21 16.20
C LEU A 96 12.12 -26.25 16.53
N ASP A 97 11.28 -26.69 15.60
CA ASP A 97 9.84 -26.78 15.73
C ASP A 97 9.40 -28.24 15.53
N PRO A 98 9.19 -28.99 16.63
CA PRO A 98 8.91 -30.43 16.57
C PRO A 98 7.53 -30.78 16.02
N THR A 99 6.82 -29.77 15.50
CA THR A 99 5.52 -29.92 14.87
C THR A 99 5.57 -29.79 13.36
N GLN A 100 6.73 -29.44 12.79
CA GLN A 100 6.98 -29.28 11.36
C GLN A 100 8.31 -29.94 11.00
N TRP A 101 8.34 -30.75 9.94
CA TRP A 101 9.56 -31.45 9.49
C TRP A 101 9.75 -31.48 7.97
N SER A 102 8.87 -30.81 7.23
CA SER A 102 8.82 -30.85 5.76
C SER A 102 8.36 -29.50 5.21
N ASP A 103 8.95 -29.11 4.07
CA ASP A 103 8.67 -27.91 3.29
C ASP A 103 8.87 -28.28 1.80
N GLU A 104 7.83 -28.80 1.15
CA GLU A 104 7.95 -29.34 -0.22
C GLU A 104 8.09 -28.25 -1.28
N ASP A 105 7.54 -27.05 -1.06
CA ASP A 105 7.62 -25.93 -2.01
C ASP A 105 8.61 -24.82 -1.64
N GLU A 106 9.34 -25.00 -0.54
CA GLU A 106 10.47 -24.19 -0.08
C GLU A 106 10.09 -22.74 0.25
N ASP A 107 8.88 -22.53 0.77
CA ASP A 107 8.34 -21.20 1.09
C ASP A 107 8.57 -20.77 2.55
N GLY A 108 9.01 -21.71 3.39
CA GLY A 108 9.30 -21.48 4.80
C GLY A 108 8.11 -21.70 5.74
N PHE A 109 7.01 -22.27 5.25
CA PHE A 109 5.90 -22.79 6.06
C PHE A 109 5.87 -24.33 6.00
N GLY A 110 5.56 -24.95 7.12
CA GLY A 110 5.70 -26.40 7.24
C GLY A 110 4.48 -27.17 6.73
N ASP A 111 4.69 -28.29 6.03
CA ASP A 111 3.62 -29.05 5.37
C ASP A 111 2.62 -29.70 6.35
N GLU A 112 2.94 -29.80 7.64
CA GLU A 112 2.12 -30.53 8.59
C GLU A 112 0.94 -29.64 9.06
N PRO A 113 -0.31 -29.96 8.67
CA PRO A 113 -1.46 -29.09 8.89
C PRO A 113 -1.88 -29.02 10.37
N GLY A 114 -1.34 -29.92 11.20
CA GLY A 114 -1.53 -29.91 12.65
C GLY A 114 -0.43 -29.20 13.42
N GLY A 115 0.62 -28.76 12.71
CA GLY A 115 1.76 -28.11 13.31
C GLY A 115 1.57 -26.61 13.47
N ASN A 116 2.58 -25.97 14.03
CA ASN A 116 2.64 -24.54 14.17
C ASN A 116 2.81 -23.89 12.79
N GLN A 117 1.98 -22.90 12.47
CA GLN A 117 2.00 -22.15 11.20
C GLN A 117 2.14 -23.06 9.97
N GLY A 118 1.39 -24.17 9.94
CA GLY A 118 1.44 -25.11 8.84
C GLY A 118 0.91 -24.49 7.55
N ASP A 119 1.54 -24.81 6.44
CA ASP A 119 1.20 -24.32 5.11
C ASP A 119 -0.19 -24.79 4.68
N ASP A 120 -1.08 -23.85 4.39
CA ASP A 120 -2.42 -24.10 3.89
C ASP A 120 -2.43 -24.37 2.38
N CYS A 121 -1.33 -24.06 1.69
CA CYS A 121 -1.14 -24.01 0.26
C CYS A 121 -0.03 -24.92 -0.28
N LEU A 122 0.27 -26.06 0.39
CA LEU A 122 1.19 -27.20 0.17
C LEU A 122 1.96 -27.44 -1.17
N ASN A 123 1.59 -26.85 -2.30
CA ASN A 123 2.25 -27.04 -3.59
C ASN A 123 2.59 -25.72 -4.27
N TRP A 124 2.30 -24.59 -3.64
CA TRP A 124 2.40 -23.25 -4.20
C TRP A 124 3.01 -22.31 -3.18
N ALA A 125 4.32 -22.17 -3.28
CA ALA A 125 5.08 -21.28 -2.42
C ALA A 125 4.43 -19.90 -2.31
N GLY A 126 4.15 -19.52 -1.06
CA GLY A 126 3.48 -18.29 -0.70
C GLY A 126 4.22 -17.53 0.39
N THR A 127 3.69 -16.36 0.74
CA THR A 127 4.25 -15.53 1.83
C THR A 127 3.20 -15.09 2.83
N SER A 128 1.95 -15.53 2.66
CA SER A 128 0.88 -15.15 3.58
C SER A 128 1.15 -15.67 4.99
N ASP A 129 0.89 -14.84 5.99
CA ASP A 129 1.10 -15.15 7.40
C ASP A 129 0.00 -14.65 8.35
N GLN A 130 -1.12 -14.17 7.80
CA GLN A 130 -2.24 -13.58 8.55
C GLN A 130 -3.50 -14.45 8.59
N ASP A 131 -4.32 -14.22 9.62
CA ASP A 131 -5.62 -14.87 9.89
C ASP A 131 -5.63 -16.41 9.86
N GLY A 132 -4.47 -17.02 10.10
CA GLY A 132 -4.33 -18.48 10.07
C GLY A 132 -4.38 -19.07 8.67
N VAL A 133 -4.06 -18.27 7.64
CA VAL A 133 -3.81 -18.70 6.27
C VAL A 133 -2.33 -18.53 5.97
N TYR A 134 -1.55 -19.59 6.12
CA TYR A 134 -0.09 -19.58 5.97
C TYR A 134 0.35 -20.18 4.64
N GLY A 135 1.48 -19.71 4.08
CA GLY A 135 2.12 -20.28 2.88
C GLY A 135 1.32 -20.13 1.58
N CYS A 136 0.28 -19.29 1.56
CA CYS A 136 -0.48 -19.00 0.37
C CYS A 136 0.04 -17.76 -0.38
N ALA A 137 -0.33 -17.67 -1.66
CA ALA A 137 -0.02 -16.52 -2.49
C ALA A 137 -0.50 -15.21 -1.83
N ASP A 138 0.40 -14.25 -1.73
CA ASP A 138 0.22 -12.91 -1.20
C ASP A 138 0.85 -11.94 -2.22
N GLY A 139 0.00 -11.39 -3.08
CA GLY A 139 0.41 -10.71 -4.31
C GLY A 139 1.06 -9.35 -4.10
N ASP A 140 0.74 -8.67 -3.00
CA ASP A 140 1.26 -7.36 -2.66
C ASP A 140 2.19 -7.34 -1.44
N GLY A 141 2.28 -8.45 -0.71
CA GLY A 141 3.27 -8.68 0.34
C GLY A 141 2.88 -8.06 1.68
N ASP A 142 1.59 -7.90 1.98
CA ASP A 142 1.13 -7.39 3.27
C ASP A 142 0.88 -8.47 4.34
N GLY A 143 1.02 -9.74 3.95
CA GLY A 143 0.84 -10.93 4.77
C GLY A 143 -0.56 -11.56 4.67
N TRP A 144 -1.53 -10.91 4.04
CA TRP A 144 -2.85 -11.51 3.80
C TRP A 144 -2.84 -12.29 2.49
N ALA A 145 -3.38 -13.51 2.51
CA ALA A 145 -3.44 -14.30 1.30
C ALA A 145 -4.43 -13.70 0.30
N ASP A 146 -4.10 -13.75 -1.00
CA ASP A 146 -4.92 -13.27 -2.13
C ASP A 146 -6.38 -13.74 -2.08
N GLN A 147 -6.64 -14.89 -1.45
CA GLN A 147 -7.97 -15.49 -1.35
C GLN A 147 -8.85 -14.90 -0.24
N ILE A 148 -8.26 -14.24 0.74
CA ILE A 148 -8.94 -13.55 1.86
C ILE A 148 -8.73 -12.03 1.82
N ASP A 149 -7.82 -11.55 1.00
CA ASP A 149 -7.56 -10.14 0.76
C ASP A 149 -8.47 -9.58 -0.35
N LEU A 150 -9.27 -8.57 0.01
CA LEU A 150 -10.15 -7.87 -0.93
C LEU A 150 -9.39 -6.91 -1.89
N TRP A 151 -8.20 -6.47 -1.51
CA TRP A 151 -7.32 -5.53 -2.22
C TRP A 151 -5.91 -6.09 -2.45
N ASN A 152 -5.81 -7.32 -2.94
CA ASN A 152 -4.58 -8.10 -3.24
C ASN A 152 -3.51 -7.52 -4.19
N THR A 153 -3.55 -6.22 -4.46
CA THR A 153 -2.55 -5.46 -5.21
C THR A 153 -2.10 -4.19 -4.46
N ASN A 154 -2.66 -3.95 -3.28
CA ASN A 154 -2.39 -2.79 -2.45
C ASN A 154 -2.12 -3.23 -1.01
N SER A 155 -0.83 -3.34 -0.70
CA SER A 155 -0.30 -3.79 0.60
C SER A 155 -0.71 -2.99 1.85
N LEU A 156 -1.55 -1.96 1.70
CA LEU A 156 -2.06 -1.16 2.80
C LEU A 156 -3.48 -1.57 3.23
N LEU A 157 -4.19 -2.35 2.41
CA LEU A 157 -5.62 -2.60 2.51
C LEU A 157 -5.88 -4.10 2.33
N TRP A 158 -6.69 -4.70 3.20
CA TRP A 158 -6.99 -6.14 3.13
C TRP A 158 -8.43 -6.51 3.50
N SER A 159 -9.16 -5.66 4.24
CA SER A 159 -10.51 -5.98 4.74
C SER A 159 -11.53 -4.85 4.59
N ASP A 160 -12.79 -5.23 4.48
CA ASP A 160 -13.99 -4.39 4.42
C ASP A 160 -15.04 -5.03 5.35
N SER A 161 -15.21 -4.46 6.54
CA SER A 161 -16.00 -5.09 7.60
C SER A 161 -17.50 -4.86 7.44
N ASP A 162 -17.91 -3.73 6.84
CA ASP A 162 -19.31 -3.35 6.67
C ASP A 162 -19.84 -3.50 5.23
N LEU A 163 -18.96 -3.87 4.31
CA LEU A 163 -19.22 -4.22 2.91
C LEU A 163 -19.67 -3.03 2.06
N ASP A 164 -19.15 -1.86 2.36
CA ASP A 164 -19.49 -0.62 1.68
C ASP A 164 -18.58 -0.30 0.48
N GLY A 165 -17.47 -1.05 0.35
CA GLY A 165 -16.50 -0.94 -0.73
C GLY A 165 -15.31 -0.04 -0.40
N TYR A 166 -15.21 0.47 0.82
CA TYR A 166 -14.03 1.10 1.38
C TYR A 166 -13.34 0.14 2.37
N ALA A 167 -12.03 0.26 2.48
CA ALA A 167 -11.20 -0.61 3.28
C ALA A 167 -11.08 -0.10 4.71
N ASP A 168 -11.13 -1.00 5.71
CA ASP A 168 -11.07 -0.63 7.13
C ASP A 168 -9.73 0.02 7.52
N GLN A 169 -8.68 -0.30 6.75
CA GLN A 169 -7.33 0.16 6.98
C GLN A 169 -7.13 1.60 6.55
N ARG A 170 -6.30 2.32 7.30
CA ARG A 170 -5.87 3.68 6.95
C ARG A 170 -4.57 3.62 6.17
N GLY A 171 -4.46 4.45 5.13
CA GLY A 171 -3.19 4.66 4.42
C GLY A 171 -3.38 5.05 2.97
N ASP A 172 -4.52 4.68 2.39
CA ASP A 172 -4.91 5.10 1.05
C ASP A 172 -5.85 6.30 1.13
N GLU A 173 -5.59 7.33 0.32
CA GLU A 173 -6.41 8.56 0.35
C GLU A 173 -7.79 8.39 -0.32
N THR A 174 -8.01 7.30 -1.05
CA THR A 174 -9.18 7.10 -1.91
C THR A 174 -10.01 5.87 -1.56
N LEU A 175 -9.42 4.92 -0.85
CA LEU A 175 -10.04 3.64 -0.51
C LEU A 175 -10.13 3.39 0.98
N SER A 176 -9.43 4.15 1.83
CA SER A 176 -9.54 3.97 3.28
C SER A 176 -10.85 4.56 3.82
N ASP A 177 -11.57 3.75 4.58
CA ASP A 177 -12.82 4.11 5.23
C ASP A 177 -12.58 4.97 6.49
N ASP A 178 -13.36 6.04 6.62
CA ASP A 178 -13.41 6.89 7.80
C ASP A 178 -14.43 6.40 8.86
N CYS A 179 -15.36 5.51 8.46
CA CYS A 179 -16.39 4.85 9.28
C CYS A 179 -16.42 3.29 9.18
N PRO A 180 -15.32 2.54 9.46
CA PRO A 180 -15.18 1.09 9.18
C PRO A 180 -16.19 0.08 9.78
N GLU A 181 -17.11 0.53 10.62
CA GLU A 181 -18.11 -0.33 11.27
C GLU A 181 -19.53 0.03 10.82
N GLU A 182 -19.70 1.05 9.96
CA GLU A 182 -20.98 1.64 9.60
C GLU A 182 -21.06 1.87 8.09
N TYR A 183 -21.72 0.94 7.40
CA TYR A 183 -21.95 1.01 5.96
C TYR A 183 -22.34 2.41 5.48
N GLY A 184 -21.61 2.92 4.49
CA GLY A 184 -21.91 4.19 3.87
C GLY A 184 -21.55 4.29 2.39
N THR A 185 -21.89 5.42 1.78
CA THR A 185 -21.60 5.67 0.35
C THR A 185 -20.94 7.02 0.09
N SER A 186 -20.62 7.75 1.16
CA SER A 186 -19.93 9.02 1.09
C SER A 186 -18.62 8.89 0.31
N ASN A 187 -18.37 9.85 -0.59
CA ASN A 187 -17.21 9.83 -1.49
C ASN A 187 -16.51 11.19 -1.64
N GLN A 188 -17.03 12.27 -1.05
CA GLN A 188 -16.37 13.57 -1.09
C GLN A 188 -15.55 13.88 0.16
N PHE A 189 -16.03 13.46 1.33
CA PHE A 189 -15.41 13.75 2.61
C PHE A 189 -15.87 12.72 3.64
N TYR A 190 -14.98 12.24 4.51
CA TYR A 190 -15.28 11.05 5.32
C TYR A 190 -15.75 9.88 4.46
N LEU A 191 -14.80 9.28 3.73
CA LEU A 191 -15.06 8.16 2.80
C LEU A 191 -15.71 7.00 3.56
N GLY A 192 -16.66 6.29 2.95
CA GLY A 192 -17.36 5.14 3.55
C GLY A 192 -18.33 5.46 4.69
N CYS A 193 -18.47 6.73 5.08
CA CYS A 193 -19.47 7.09 6.08
C CYS A 193 -20.91 7.12 5.51
N PRO A 194 -21.94 6.92 6.36
CA PRO A 194 -23.35 6.98 5.97
C PRO A 194 -23.70 8.25 5.19
N ASP A 195 -24.39 8.05 4.07
CA ASP A 195 -24.83 9.06 3.10
C ASP A 195 -26.24 8.67 2.65
N MET A 196 -27.25 9.27 3.30
CA MET A 196 -28.64 8.87 3.20
C MET A 196 -29.27 9.20 1.84
N ASP A 197 -28.85 10.31 1.21
CA ASP A 197 -29.41 10.78 -0.06
C ASP A 197 -28.55 10.41 -1.29
N GLY A 198 -27.30 10.00 -1.05
CA GLY A 198 -26.36 9.54 -2.08
C GLY A 198 -25.72 10.69 -2.86
N ASP A 199 -25.69 11.91 -2.33
CA ASP A 199 -25.07 13.07 -2.98
C ASP A 199 -23.53 13.10 -2.83
N GLY A 200 -23.00 12.18 -2.02
CA GLY A 200 -21.57 11.97 -1.75
C GLY A 200 -21.05 12.71 -0.52
N TRP A 201 -21.89 13.49 0.17
CA TRP A 201 -21.60 14.02 1.50
C TRP A 201 -22.08 13.04 2.58
N PRO A 202 -21.36 12.93 3.69
CA PRO A 202 -21.80 12.09 4.80
C PRO A 202 -22.87 12.82 5.63
N ASP A 203 -23.84 12.09 6.18
CA ASP A 203 -24.96 12.62 6.99
C ASP A 203 -24.52 13.61 8.08
N MET A 204 -23.33 13.39 8.66
CA MET A 204 -22.80 14.25 9.73
C MET A 204 -22.30 15.64 9.27
N LYS A 205 -22.16 15.85 7.96
CA LYS A 205 -21.70 17.09 7.32
C LYS A 205 -22.63 17.62 6.26
N ASP A 206 -23.59 16.81 5.84
CA ASP A 206 -24.63 17.22 4.94
C ASP A 206 -25.52 18.30 5.59
N ALA A 207 -26.00 19.22 4.76
CA ALA A 207 -26.93 20.26 5.15
C ALA A 207 -28.39 19.92 4.76
N ASP A 208 -28.59 18.92 3.90
CA ASP A 208 -29.87 18.40 3.41
C ASP A 208 -29.80 16.86 3.42
N THR A 209 -29.76 16.29 4.63
CA THR A 209 -29.34 14.88 4.86
C THR A 209 -30.21 13.87 4.11
N ASP A 210 -31.48 14.18 3.87
CA ASP A 210 -32.40 13.28 3.18
C ASP A 210 -32.67 13.65 1.71
N GLY A 211 -32.01 14.70 1.22
CA GLY A 211 -32.00 15.15 -0.17
C GLY A 211 -33.36 15.57 -0.70
N ASP A 212 -34.28 15.99 0.19
CA ASP A 212 -35.64 16.41 -0.20
C ASP A 212 -35.69 17.85 -0.74
N GLY A 213 -34.59 18.59 -0.62
CA GLY A 213 -34.39 19.94 -1.12
C GLY A 213 -34.54 21.03 -0.05
N TYR A 214 -34.81 20.66 1.21
CA TYR A 214 -34.86 21.57 2.34
C TYR A 214 -33.69 21.33 3.28
N LEU A 215 -33.02 22.40 3.70
CA LEU A 215 -31.93 22.27 4.65
C LEU A 215 -32.45 21.73 5.99
N ASP A 216 -31.67 20.86 6.65
CA ASP A 216 -31.98 20.27 7.97
C ASP A 216 -32.40 21.33 9.00
N MET A 217 -31.75 22.50 8.93
CA MET A 217 -32.04 23.63 9.81
C MET A 217 -33.39 24.29 9.52
N THR A 218 -33.79 24.36 8.25
CA THR A 218 -35.09 24.90 7.81
C THR A 218 -36.19 23.96 8.29
N GLU A 219 -35.98 22.66 8.16
CA GLU A 219 -36.90 21.62 8.60
C GLU A 219 -37.13 21.56 10.12
N LEU A 220 -36.03 21.58 10.89
CA LEU A 220 -36.10 21.60 12.35
C LEU A 220 -36.79 22.86 12.90
N SER A 221 -36.80 23.94 12.10
CA SER A 221 -37.40 25.23 12.45
C SER A 221 -38.83 25.43 11.92
N ALA A 222 -39.34 24.52 11.08
CA ALA A 222 -40.68 24.58 10.50
C ALA A 222 -41.79 24.41 11.58
N ASP A 223 -43.01 24.87 11.26
CA ASP A 223 -44.21 24.68 12.10
C ASP A 223 -45.38 24.12 11.26
N PRO A 224 -45.69 22.81 11.36
CA PRO A 224 -45.08 21.83 12.26
C PRO A 224 -43.64 21.47 11.84
N PRO A 225 -42.77 21.04 12.79
CA PRO A 225 -41.42 20.60 12.45
C PRO A 225 -41.46 19.39 11.53
N SER A 226 -40.60 19.38 10.52
CA SER A 226 -40.31 18.20 9.71
C SER A 226 -39.15 17.39 10.28
N ASN A 227 -38.92 16.20 9.73
CA ASN A 227 -37.87 15.28 10.14
C ASN A 227 -36.76 15.24 9.08
N PRO A 228 -35.55 15.75 9.38
CA PRO A 228 -34.42 15.81 8.43
C PRO A 228 -33.78 14.48 8.02
N LEU A 229 -34.47 13.37 8.28
CA LEU A 229 -34.00 12.02 8.02
C LEU A 229 -35.11 11.21 7.34
N ASP A 230 -36.15 11.87 6.81
CA ASP A 230 -37.28 11.25 6.15
C ASP A 230 -37.65 12.08 4.92
N PRO A 231 -37.23 11.66 3.72
CA PRO A 231 -37.42 12.40 2.47
C PRO A 231 -38.91 12.67 2.10
N LEU A 232 -39.85 12.10 2.85
CA LEU A 232 -41.29 12.32 2.69
C LEU A 232 -41.84 13.38 3.65
N SER A 233 -41.02 13.85 4.58
CA SER A 233 -41.37 14.78 5.63
C SER A 233 -40.99 16.21 5.26
N ILE A 234 -41.46 16.76 4.16
CA ILE A 234 -41.14 18.16 3.79
C ILE A 234 -41.82 19.20 4.70
N PRO A 235 -41.18 20.38 4.92
CA PRO A 235 -41.83 21.58 5.44
C PRO A 235 -43.06 22.01 4.62
N ALA A 236 -43.89 22.88 5.20
CA ALA A 236 -44.97 23.51 4.45
C ALA A 236 -44.39 24.50 3.43
N ASP A 237 -44.68 24.25 2.15
CA ASP A 237 -44.39 25.12 1.01
C ASP A 237 -45.66 25.19 0.15
N ALA A 238 -46.35 26.33 0.21
CA ALA A 238 -47.66 26.52 -0.39
C ALA A 238 -47.61 26.80 -1.90
N ASP A 239 -46.49 27.31 -2.41
CA ASP A 239 -46.34 27.70 -3.82
C ASP A 239 -45.31 26.87 -4.61
N ASN A 240 -44.70 25.88 -3.95
CA ASN A 240 -43.82 24.87 -4.50
C ASN A 240 -42.54 25.47 -5.13
N ASP A 241 -41.96 26.48 -4.50
CA ASP A 241 -40.74 27.15 -4.96
C ASP A 241 -39.46 26.68 -4.26
N PHE A 242 -39.54 25.64 -3.41
CA PHE A 242 -38.44 25.10 -2.59
C PHE A 242 -37.93 26.06 -1.50
N VAL A 243 -38.74 27.05 -1.13
CA VAL A 243 -38.53 27.87 0.06
C VAL A 243 -39.69 27.60 1.01
N ALA A 244 -39.37 27.20 2.25
CA ALA A 244 -40.41 26.94 3.24
C ALA A 244 -41.20 28.23 3.55
N ASP A 245 -42.52 28.10 3.75
CA ASP A 245 -43.46 29.22 3.98
C ASP A 245 -43.01 30.14 5.13
N HIS A 246 -42.29 29.60 6.13
CA HIS A 246 -41.82 30.36 7.29
C HIS A 246 -40.55 31.19 7.03
N GLU A 247 -39.79 30.87 5.98
CA GLU A 247 -38.60 31.61 5.55
C GLU A 247 -38.91 32.61 4.42
N GLU A 248 -40.08 32.51 3.79
CA GLU A 248 -40.48 33.41 2.74
C GLU A 248 -40.64 34.85 3.26
N ILE A 249 -39.87 35.76 2.67
CA ILE A 249 -40.01 37.19 2.95
C ILE A 249 -41.28 37.64 2.23
N VAL A 250 -42.39 37.78 2.96
CA VAL A 250 -43.64 38.33 2.44
C VAL A 250 -43.41 39.74 1.90
N GLU A 251 -43.00 39.88 0.63
CA GLU A 251 -43.15 41.11 -0.11
C GLU A 251 -44.64 41.30 -0.33
N LYS A 252 -45.26 42.13 0.52
CA LYS A 252 -46.57 42.69 0.20
C LYS A 252 -46.44 43.47 -1.10
N SER A 253 -46.76 42.82 -2.20
CA SER A 253 -47.09 43.43 -3.48
C SER A 253 -48.24 44.40 -3.25
N SER A 254 -47.91 45.66 -3.02
CA SER A 254 -48.85 46.76 -3.02
C SER A 254 -48.32 47.86 -3.91
N VAL A 255 -48.50 47.70 -5.23
CA VAL A 255 -48.36 48.81 -6.16
C VAL A 255 -49.55 48.81 -7.12
N GLU A 256 -50.69 49.32 -6.64
CA GLU A 256 -51.60 50.07 -7.50
C GLU A 256 -51.02 51.49 -7.64
N ASP A 257 -50.21 51.77 -8.68
CA ASP A 257 -49.74 53.14 -8.94
C ASP A 257 -49.81 53.49 -10.45
N PRO A 258 -50.71 54.40 -10.89
CA PRO A 258 -51.01 54.68 -12.30
C PRO A 258 -49.96 55.54 -13.05
N VAL A 259 -48.70 55.53 -12.64
CA VAL A 259 -47.65 56.43 -13.19
C VAL A 259 -46.87 55.82 -14.38
N ILE A 260 -47.05 54.53 -14.68
CA ILE A 260 -46.41 53.83 -15.81
C ILE A 260 -47.23 53.99 -17.11
N GLN A 261 -47.50 55.23 -17.50
CA GLN A 261 -47.91 55.55 -18.89
C GLN A 261 -47.18 56.78 -19.47
N GLY A 262 -46.32 57.46 -18.70
CA GLY A 262 -45.58 58.64 -19.16
C GLY A 262 -44.17 58.39 -19.73
N VAL A 263 -43.58 57.22 -19.48
CA VAL A 263 -42.12 57.00 -19.65
C VAL A 263 -41.70 56.69 -21.10
N ILE A 264 -42.64 56.34 -21.98
CA ILE A 264 -42.33 55.95 -23.37
C ILE A 264 -41.93 57.16 -24.25
N ALA A 265 -42.20 58.41 -23.83
CA ALA A 265 -41.86 59.59 -24.62
C ALA A 265 -40.45 60.19 -24.35
N VAL A 266 -39.76 59.80 -23.28
CA VAL A 266 -38.47 60.42 -22.87
C VAL A 266 -37.25 59.64 -23.39
N LEU A 267 -37.42 58.37 -23.76
CA LEU A 267 -36.35 57.49 -24.23
C LEU A 267 -35.73 57.89 -25.59
N ALA A 268 -36.37 58.78 -26.35
CA ALA A 268 -35.82 59.27 -27.62
C ALA A 268 -34.76 60.39 -27.46
N SER A 269 -34.62 60.99 -26.28
CA SER A 269 -33.67 62.09 -26.03
C SER A 269 -32.38 61.68 -25.30
N GLY A 270 -32.36 60.50 -24.66
CA GLY A 270 -31.20 60.01 -23.91
C GLY A 270 -30.07 59.41 -24.76
N PHE A 271 -30.37 58.97 -25.99
CA PHE A 271 -29.41 58.25 -26.83
C PHE A 271 -28.27 59.13 -27.37
N LEU A 272 -28.49 60.45 -27.45
CA LEU A 272 -27.45 61.39 -27.90
C LEU A 272 -26.43 61.69 -26.79
N ILE A 273 -26.87 61.70 -25.52
CA ILE A 273 -26.01 61.97 -24.37
C ILE A 273 -25.17 60.74 -24.03
N THR A 274 -25.71 59.53 -24.19
CA THR A 274 -24.96 58.29 -24.00
C THR A 274 -23.86 58.11 -25.05
N LEU A 275 -24.09 58.51 -26.30
CA LEU A 275 -23.06 58.48 -27.35
C LEU A 275 -21.93 59.50 -27.12
N ILE A 276 -22.25 60.68 -26.58
CA ILE A 276 -21.24 61.69 -26.24
C ILE A 276 -20.43 61.25 -25.00
N MET A 277 -21.08 60.68 -23.98
CA MET A 277 -20.38 60.12 -22.81
C MET A 277 -19.52 58.90 -23.16
N ALA A 278 -20.01 58.01 -24.03
CA ALA A 278 -19.25 56.87 -24.52
C ALA A 278 -17.99 57.29 -25.29
N TRP A 279 -18.06 58.36 -26.09
CA TRP A 279 -16.89 58.88 -26.82
C TRP A 279 -15.86 59.54 -25.88
N THR A 280 -16.31 60.22 -24.80
CA THR A 280 -15.40 60.77 -23.78
C THR A 280 -14.74 59.69 -22.91
N LEU A 281 -15.45 58.60 -22.60
CA LEU A 281 -14.89 57.46 -21.86
C LEU A 281 -13.91 56.65 -22.73
N PHE A 282 -14.19 56.49 -24.02
CA PHE A 282 -13.32 55.75 -24.95
C PHE A 282 -12.01 56.51 -25.26
N ALA A 283 -12.02 57.85 -25.23
CA ALA A 283 -10.80 58.66 -25.37
C ALA A 283 -9.95 58.67 -24.09
N SER A 284 -10.55 58.49 -22.90
CA SER A 284 -9.84 58.46 -21.61
C SER A 284 -9.23 57.10 -21.25
N GLY A 285 -9.63 56.00 -21.90
CA GLY A 285 -9.19 54.64 -21.55
C GLY A 285 -7.81 54.23 -22.07
N LYS A 286 -7.26 54.93 -23.08
CA LYS A 286 -5.94 54.58 -23.66
C LYS A 286 -4.76 54.85 -22.73
N GLY A 287 -4.89 55.84 -21.84
CA GLY A 287 -3.85 56.14 -20.83
C GLY A 287 -3.81 55.08 -19.73
N LYS A 288 -4.97 54.70 -19.18
CA LYS A 288 -5.10 53.75 -18.06
C LYS A 288 -4.70 52.32 -18.43
N ARG A 289 -4.89 51.92 -19.69
CA ARG A 289 -4.46 50.61 -20.19
C ARG A 289 -2.93 50.46 -20.20
N LYS A 290 -2.21 51.52 -20.57
CA LYS A 290 -0.74 51.51 -20.58
C LYS A 290 -0.16 51.41 -19.16
N GLU A 291 -0.79 52.06 -18.19
CA GLU A 291 -0.40 51.98 -16.77
C GLU A 291 -0.65 50.57 -16.21
N TYR A 292 -1.79 49.95 -16.54
CA TYR A 292 -2.11 48.57 -16.16
C TYR A 292 -1.12 47.55 -16.76
N GLU A 293 -0.82 47.64 -18.06
CA GLU A 293 0.14 46.77 -18.72
C GLU A 293 1.58 46.98 -18.18
N GLY A 294 1.92 48.22 -17.77
CA GLY A 294 3.20 48.53 -17.12
C GLY A 294 3.33 47.91 -15.73
N MET A 295 2.27 47.98 -14.92
CA MET A 295 2.22 47.34 -13.60
C MET A 295 2.31 45.82 -13.70
N LEU A 296 1.68 45.22 -14.71
CA LEU A 296 1.69 43.77 -14.89
C LEU A 296 3.11 43.24 -15.16
N LEU A 297 3.92 43.99 -15.93
CA LEU A 297 5.34 43.69 -16.13
C LEU A 297 6.16 43.85 -14.84
N MET A 298 5.87 44.86 -14.01
CA MET A 298 6.55 45.03 -12.72
C MET A 298 6.23 43.89 -11.75
N VAL A 299 5.01 43.34 -11.77
CA VAL A 299 4.64 42.15 -10.97
C VAL A 299 5.38 40.90 -11.44
N GLU A 300 5.62 40.76 -12.75
CA GLU A 300 6.34 39.61 -13.31
C GLU A 300 7.85 39.67 -13.07
N GLU A 301 8.45 40.86 -13.10
CA GLU A 301 9.89 41.12 -12.89
C GLU A 301 10.28 41.28 -11.40
N ALA A 302 9.30 41.37 -10.48
CA ALA A 302 9.58 41.52 -9.06
C ALA A 302 10.22 40.25 -8.45
N GLU A 303 11.48 40.38 -8.01
CA GLU A 303 12.20 39.30 -7.31
C GLU A 303 11.96 39.36 -5.79
N GLY A 304 11.34 38.30 -5.25
CA GLY A 304 11.12 38.10 -3.83
C GLY A 304 10.12 39.06 -3.16
N PHE A 305 9.92 38.88 -1.84
CA PHE A 305 8.93 39.64 -1.05
C PHE A 305 9.19 41.14 -1.01
N ALA A 306 10.47 41.55 -1.04
CA ALA A 306 10.84 42.97 -1.07
C ALA A 306 10.46 43.64 -2.41
N GLY A 307 10.58 42.90 -3.52
CA GLY A 307 10.13 43.34 -4.83
C GLY A 307 8.61 43.48 -4.90
N LEU A 308 7.86 42.47 -4.42
CA LEU A 308 6.40 42.51 -4.41
C LEU A 308 5.84 43.66 -3.55
N SER A 309 6.43 43.91 -2.37
CA SER A 309 5.98 45.00 -1.49
C SER A 309 6.18 46.39 -2.12
N ALA A 310 7.23 46.56 -2.93
CA ALA A 310 7.43 47.79 -3.69
C ALA A 310 6.36 47.98 -4.78
N VAL A 311 5.94 46.88 -5.42
CA VAL A 311 4.86 46.89 -6.43
C VAL A 311 3.49 47.17 -5.79
N GLU A 312 3.21 46.62 -4.61
CA GLU A 312 1.99 46.96 -3.84
C GLU A 312 1.92 48.44 -3.48
N SER A 313 3.03 49.02 -3.01
CA SER A 313 3.08 50.45 -2.68
C SER A 313 2.87 51.35 -3.91
N GLU A 314 3.34 50.93 -5.09
CA GLU A 314 3.10 51.66 -6.35
C GLU A 314 1.65 51.49 -6.82
N LEU A 315 1.05 50.30 -6.64
CA LEU A 315 -0.37 50.05 -6.91
C LEU A 315 -1.27 51.01 -6.10
N ASP A 316 -1.00 51.14 -4.80
CA ASP A 316 -1.77 52.00 -3.91
C ASP A 316 -1.64 53.49 -4.31
N SER A 317 -0.44 53.94 -4.66
CA SER A 317 -0.18 55.29 -5.18
C SER A 317 -0.94 55.56 -6.50
N MET A 318 -1.01 54.56 -7.40
CA MET A 318 -1.74 54.67 -8.66
C MET A 318 -3.27 54.67 -8.47
N LEU A 319 -3.77 53.96 -7.46
CA LEU A 319 -5.18 53.98 -7.08
C LEU A 319 -5.57 55.30 -6.42
N GLU A 320 -4.74 55.82 -5.51
CA GLU A 320 -4.98 57.11 -4.83
C GLU A 320 -4.92 58.30 -5.82
N SER A 321 -4.02 58.24 -6.80
CA SER A 321 -3.92 59.24 -7.88
C SER A 321 -4.95 59.04 -9.02
N ASN A 322 -5.84 58.04 -8.92
CA ASN A 322 -6.87 57.69 -9.91
C ASN A 322 -6.31 57.45 -11.34
N ARG A 323 -5.03 57.04 -11.42
CA ARG A 323 -4.36 56.66 -12.67
C ARG A 323 -4.82 55.28 -13.14
N LEU A 324 -5.20 54.41 -12.20
CA LEU A 324 -5.75 53.09 -12.46
C LEU A 324 -7.25 53.02 -12.12
N GLY A 325 -8.01 52.13 -12.76
CA GLY A 325 -9.41 51.88 -12.38
C GLY A 325 -9.52 50.90 -11.21
N ALA A 326 -10.52 51.04 -10.33
CA ALA A 326 -10.69 50.16 -9.17
C ALA A 326 -10.78 48.66 -9.55
N GLY A 327 -11.47 48.31 -10.65
CA GLY A 327 -11.53 46.93 -11.13
C GLY A 327 -10.20 46.41 -11.68
N GLN A 328 -9.38 47.27 -12.29
CA GLN A 328 -8.02 46.91 -12.70
C GLN A 328 -7.09 46.73 -11.49
N GLY A 329 -7.32 47.49 -10.42
CA GLY A 329 -6.58 47.36 -9.16
C GLY A 329 -6.88 46.04 -8.47
N LEU A 330 -8.14 45.60 -8.49
CA LEU A 330 -8.53 44.31 -7.91
C LEU A 330 -7.83 43.13 -8.60
N LEU A 331 -7.77 43.14 -9.94
CA LEU A 331 -7.07 42.12 -10.73
C LEU A 331 -5.55 42.11 -10.50
N LEU A 332 -4.93 43.30 -10.37
CA LEU A 332 -3.51 43.38 -10.04
C LEU A 332 -3.23 42.90 -8.62
N LYS A 333 -4.13 43.18 -7.67
CA LYS A 333 -4.00 42.73 -6.29
C LYS A 333 -4.10 41.20 -6.17
N ASP A 334 -5.08 40.60 -6.82
CA ASP A 334 -5.22 39.14 -6.92
C ASP A 334 -3.96 38.48 -7.52
N ARG A 335 -3.40 39.08 -8.59
CA ARG A 335 -2.17 38.61 -9.22
C ARG A 335 -0.93 38.74 -8.31
N ILE A 336 -0.84 39.80 -7.51
CA ILE A 336 0.23 39.99 -6.52
C ILE A 336 0.11 38.95 -5.39
N GLU A 337 -1.10 38.71 -4.89
CA GLU A 337 -1.36 37.70 -3.85
C GLU A 337 -1.02 36.29 -4.34
N SER A 338 -1.37 35.94 -5.59
CA SER A 338 -0.98 34.68 -6.22
C SER A 338 0.55 34.52 -6.35
N ARG A 339 1.28 35.58 -6.76
CA ARG A 339 2.75 35.58 -6.82
C ARG A 339 3.39 35.46 -5.44
N ARG A 340 2.78 36.06 -4.43
CA ARG A 340 3.23 35.98 -3.03
C ARG A 340 3.10 34.56 -2.50
N PHE A 341 1.98 33.90 -2.77
CA PHE A 341 1.76 32.50 -2.38
C PHE A 341 2.81 31.56 -3.00
N ALA A 342 3.12 31.73 -4.29
CA ALA A 342 4.18 30.96 -4.95
C ALA A 342 5.56 31.15 -4.31
N LEU A 343 5.90 32.38 -3.89
CA LEU A 343 7.15 32.64 -3.17
C LEU A 343 7.15 32.12 -1.72
N GLU A 344 5.99 32.05 -1.07
CA GLU A 344 5.84 31.45 0.27
C GLU A 344 6.06 29.93 0.20
N ASP A 345 5.55 29.27 -0.86
CA ASP A 345 5.78 27.86 -1.15
C ASP A 345 7.26 27.55 -1.46
N ASP A 346 7.90 28.36 -2.32
CA ASP A 346 9.34 28.23 -2.63
C ASP A 346 10.23 28.37 -1.38
N ILE A 347 9.86 29.22 -0.41
CA ILE A 347 10.60 29.39 0.86
C ILE A 347 10.25 28.28 1.87
N ALA A 348 9.00 27.81 1.90
CA ALA A 348 8.59 26.68 2.71
C ALA A 348 9.33 25.40 2.28
N GLY A 349 9.46 25.18 0.96
CA GLY A 349 10.28 24.10 0.39
C GLY A 349 11.78 24.24 0.67
N ALA A 350 12.30 25.47 0.83
CA ALA A 350 13.72 25.71 1.13
C ALA A 350 14.08 25.68 2.63
N SER A 351 13.10 25.74 3.55
CA SER A 351 13.33 25.77 5.00
C SER A 351 12.94 24.48 5.73
N GLY A 352 12.36 23.51 5.02
CA GLY A 352 12.01 22.19 5.51
C GLY A 352 12.87 21.05 4.95
N HIS A 353 14.21 21.12 5.04
CA HIS A 353 15.03 19.90 4.95
C HIS A 353 16.35 20.04 5.72
N LYS A 354 16.31 19.66 7.00
CA LYS A 354 17.45 19.10 7.72
C LYS A 354 17.07 17.71 8.20
N ASP A 355 17.82 16.76 7.66
CA ASP A 355 17.94 15.34 7.97
C ASP A 355 16.82 14.37 7.57
N THR A 356 17.25 13.47 6.67
CA THR A 356 16.91 12.05 6.51
C THR A 356 15.59 11.61 5.83
N LEU A 357 15.78 11.29 4.55
CA LEU A 357 15.36 10.08 3.81
C LEU A 357 13.94 9.98 3.21
N ASN A 358 13.98 9.49 1.96
CA ASN A 358 12.92 8.91 1.13
C ASN A 358 11.98 9.85 0.36
N GLN A 359 12.45 10.26 -0.83
CA GLN A 359 11.60 10.34 -2.00
C GLN A 359 12.34 9.68 -3.18
N ALA A 360 12.19 8.37 -3.27
CA ALA A 360 12.38 7.59 -4.48
C ALA A 360 10.99 7.46 -5.11
N SER A 361 10.79 8.00 -6.32
CA SER A 361 9.79 7.61 -7.32
C SER A 361 9.62 8.75 -8.34
N GLY A 362 10.59 8.90 -9.24
CA GLY A 362 10.50 9.88 -10.33
C GLY A 362 11.77 10.01 -11.15
N ASP A 363 12.94 9.86 -10.49
CA ASP A 363 14.24 10.04 -11.13
C ASP A 363 14.96 8.73 -11.51
N GLU A 364 14.53 7.57 -11.00
CA GLU A 364 15.16 6.27 -11.35
C GLU A 364 14.81 5.80 -12.76
N GLY A 365 13.61 6.12 -13.26
CA GLY A 365 13.21 5.83 -14.64
C GLY A 365 14.05 6.59 -15.67
N ILE A 366 14.48 7.82 -15.35
CA ILE A 366 15.31 8.63 -16.25
C ILE A 366 16.81 8.29 -16.10
N ALA A 367 17.24 7.83 -14.91
CA ALA A 367 18.60 7.36 -14.66
C ALA A 367 18.89 6.00 -15.35
N MET A 368 17.96 5.03 -15.31
CA MET A 368 18.09 3.74 -16.00
C MET A 368 18.18 3.88 -17.53
N ILE A 369 17.50 4.88 -18.11
CA ILE A 369 17.55 5.19 -19.55
C ILE A 369 18.92 5.76 -19.95
N GLN A 370 19.63 6.43 -19.04
CA GLN A 370 20.96 7.01 -19.29
C GLN A 370 22.09 5.98 -19.20
N GLU A 371 21.92 4.90 -18.45
CA GLU A 371 22.97 3.88 -18.27
C GLU A 371 22.88 2.72 -19.28
N HIS A 372 21.69 2.38 -19.82
CA HIS A 372 21.52 1.16 -20.63
C HIS A 372 21.07 1.33 -22.09
N GLY A 373 20.94 2.57 -22.59
CA GLY A 373 20.83 2.85 -24.02
C GLY A 373 19.47 2.54 -24.64
N LYS A 374 18.95 3.50 -25.43
CA LYS A 374 17.68 3.34 -26.16
C LYS A 374 17.79 2.24 -27.21
N VAL A 375 16.88 1.26 -27.17
CA VAL A 375 16.72 0.27 -28.25
C VAL A 375 16.00 0.94 -29.42
N THR A 376 16.76 1.54 -30.34
CA THR A 376 16.20 2.00 -31.60
C THR A 376 16.03 0.83 -32.56
N THR A 377 14.79 0.36 -32.67
CA THR A 377 14.23 -0.51 -33.73
C THR A 377 15.08 -1.74 -34.06
N TRP A 378 14.97 -2.79 -33.24
CA TRP A 378 15.36 -4.13 -33.68
C TRP A 378 14.18 -4.74 -34.44
N GLY A 379 14.45 -5.39 -35.56
CA GLY A 379 13.39 -6.07 -36.31
C GLY A 379 12.83 -7.24 -35.51
N ASP A 380 11.53 -7.52 -35.69
CA ASP A 380 10.77 -8.55 -34.96
C ASP A 380 11.32 -9.99 -35.07
N ASP A 381 12.33 -10.20 -35.92
CA ASP A 381 12.97 -11.50 -36.17
C ASP A 381 14.30 -11.62 -35.40
N SER A 382 14.26 -12.32 -34.25
CA SER A 382 15.39 -12.54 -33.35
C SER A 382 16.55 -13.35 -33.95
N SER A 383 16.32 -14.00 -35.09
CA SER A 383 17.35 -14.75 -35.82
C SER A 383 18.34 -13.86 -36.59
N GLN A 384 18.02 -12.56 -36.75
CA GLN A 384 18.87 -11.59 -37.44
C GLN A 384 19.64 -10.68 -36.49
N TRP A 385 19.50 -10.89 -35.18
CA TRP A 385 20.16 -10.07 -34.18
C TRP A 385 21.65 -10.39 -34.11
N THR A 386 22.44 -9.35 -33.90
CA THR A 386 23.87 -9.47 -33.60
C THR A 386 24.08 -10.10 -32.23
N ALA A 387 25.27 -10.67 -31.99
CA ALA A 387 25.60 -11.34 -30.72
C ALA A 387 25.46 -10.40 -29.51
N GLU A 388 25.72 -9.11 -29.67
CA GLU A 388 25.57 -8.09 -28.63
C GLU A 388 24.09 -7.84 -28.29
N GLN A 389 23.20 -7.86 -29.29
CA GLN A 389 21.75 -7.69 -29.11
C GLN A 389 21.12 -8.90 -28.43
N GLN A 390 21.58 -10.12 -28.75
CA GLN A 390 21.12 -11.35 -28.11
C GLN A 390 21.54 -11.42 -26.63
N ALA A 391 22.75 -10.97 -26.30
CA ALA A 391 23.22 -10.92 -24.92
C ALA A 391 22.41 -9.91 -24.09
N TRP A 392 22.15 -8.73 -24.64
CA TRP A 392 21.32 -7.72 -23.98
C TRP A 392 19.87 -8.20 -23.77
N TYR A 393 19.27 -8.86 -24.77
CA TYR A 393 17.91 -9.41 -24.64
C TYR A 393 17.82 -10.55 -23.61
N ALA A 394 18.89 -11.34 -23.44
CA ALA A 394 18.95 -12.37 -22.41
C ALA A 394 18.98 -11.77 -20.99
N GLU A 395 19.61 -10.61 -20.82
CA GLU A 395 19.63 -9.87 -19.56
C GLU A 395 18.27 -9.20 -19.30
N ALA A 396 17.65 -8.59 -20.33
CA ALA A 396 16.30 -8.03 -20.24
C ALA A 396 15.22 -9.08 -19.90
N LYS A 397 15.41 -10.35 -20.26
CA LYS A 397 14.54 -11.45 -19.83
C LYS A 397 14.55 -11.68 -18.31
N GLN A 398 15.69 -11.44 -17.66
CA GLN A 398 15.75 -11.53 -16.19
C GLN A 398 14.93 -10.42 -15.52
N TRP A 399 14.66 -9.33 -16.23
CA TRP A 399 13.88 -8.19 -15.75
C TRP A 399 12.43 -8.21 -16.22
N GLY A 400 11.97 -9.28 -16.89
CA GLY A 400 10.58 -9.45 -17.33
C GLY A 400 10.14 -8.55 -18.50
N GLY A 401 11.01 -7.70 -19.04
CA GLY A 401 10.67 -6.77 -20.11
C GLY A 401 11.73 -5.69 -20.39
N TYR A 402 11.41 -4.76 -21.27
CA TYR A 402 12.28 -3.61 -21.59
C TYR A 402 11.46 -2.38 -21.97
N TYR A 403 12.08 -1.18 -21.89
CA TYR A 403 11.46 0.05 -22.36
C TYR A 403 11.72 0.31 -23.85
N ASP A 404 10.66 0.63 -24.59
CA ASP A 404 10.75 1.00 -26.01
C ASP A 404 11.34 2.42 -26.21
N ALA A 405 11.52 2.82 -27.48
CA ALA A 405 12.09 4.12 -27.82
C ALA A 405 11.23 5.32 -27.39
N ASP A 406 9.94 5.08 -27.13
CA ASP A 406 8.94 6.06 -26.68
C ASP A 406 8.78 6.06 -25.15
N GLY A 407 9.48 5.16 -24.44
CA GLY A 407 9.50 5.08 -22.98
C GLY A 407 8.40 4.19 -22.38
N ASN A 408 7.74 3.34 -23.19
CA ASN A 408 6.73 2.42 -22.70
C ASN A 408 7.36 1.07 -22.34
N TRP A 409 6.89 0.45 -21.25
CA TRP A 409 7.32 -0.89 -20.86
C TRP A 409 6.73 -1.95 -21.78
N VAL A 410 7.57 -2.83 -22.33
CA VAL A 410 7.20 -3.95 -23.18
C VAL A 410 7.60 -5.25 -22.47
N PRO A 411 6.62 -6.05 -22.00
CA PRO A 411 6.90 -7.31 -21.32
C PRO A 411 7.43 -8.36 -22.32
N ILE A 412 8.45 -9.12 -21.91
CA ILE A 412 8.99 -10.25 -22.68
C ILE A 412 8.47 -11.56 -22.07
N GLN A 413 7.82 -12.39 -22.88
CA GLN A 413 7.44 -13.76 -22.50
C GLN A 413 8.61 -14.76 -22.56
#